data_AF-A0AAU5DI86-F1
#
_entry.id   AF-A0AAU5DI86-F1
#
_cell.length_a   1.000
_cell.length_b   1.000
_cell.length_c   1.000
_cell.angle_alpha   90.00
_cell.angle_beta   90.00
_cell.angle_gamma   90.00
#
_symmetry.space_group_name_H-M   'P 1'
#
loop_
_entity.id
_entity.type
_entity.pdbx_description
1 polymer ?
#
loop_
_entity_poly.entity_id
_entity_poly.type
_entity_poly.pdbx_seq_one_letter_code
_entity_poly.pdbx_strand_id
1 'polypeptide(L)'
;MPIPHLSPGDRVRVTVSATLVRSGPGCLELSPRTYIEFESEDDLQVEVIDGRFRPGDVVTDGTRTLMRTVVVRDSGTEAYWATPDGSAVRDDEVRPGSLRLLLRIG
;
A
#
# COMPACT_ATOMS: atom_id res chain seq x y z
N MET A 1 -8.71 21.38 -13.98
CA MET A 1 -9.05 22.71 -13.42
C MET A 1 -7.78 23.53 -13.29
N PRO A 2 -7.79 24.82 -13.61
CA PRO A 2 -6.64 25.69 -13.38
C PRO A 2 -6.36 25.83 -11.87
N ILE A 3 -5.10 26.04 -11.50
CA ILE A 3 -4.71 26.34 -10.12
C ILE A 3 -5.33 27.71 -9.76
N PRO A 4 -6.09 27.82 -8.65
CA PRO A 4 -6.63 29.10 -8.22
C PRO A 4 -5.51 30.10 -7.93
N HIS A 5 -5.79 31.39 -8.09
CA HIS A 5 -4.86 32.43 -7.65
C HIS A 5 -4.67 32.32 -6.13
N LEU A 6 -3.43 32.04 -5.71
CA LEU A 6 -3.04 31.97 -4.31
C LEU A 6 -2.32 33.27 -3.91
N SER A 7 -2.65 33.77 -2.73
CA SER A 7 -1.99 34.93 -2.11
C SER A 7 -1.16 34.48 -0.91
N PRO A 8 -0.04 35.17 -0.58
CA PRO A 8 0.70 34.90 0.65
C PRO A 8 -0.21 35.00 1.87
N GLY A 9 -0.22 33.96 2.70
CA GLY A 9 -1.06 33.86 3.90
C GLY A 9 -2.37 33.08 3.70
N ASP A 10 -2.71 32.68 2.47
CA ASP A 10 -3.90 31.87 2.23
C ASP A 10 -3.78 30.50 2.90
N ARG A 11 -4.85 30.07 3.57
CA ARG A 11 -4.94 28.72 4.12
C ARG A 11 -5.31 27.75 3.01
N VAL A 12 -4.35 26.91 2.62
CA VAL A 12 -4.53 25.89 1.57
C VAL A 12 -4.47 24.47 2.14
N ARG A 13 -5.16 23.54 1.47
CA ARG A 13 -4.95 22.10 1.62
C ARG A 13 -4.50 21.56 0.26
N VAL A 14 -3.32 20.95 0.23
CA VAL A 14 -2.78 20.30 -0.97
C VAL A 14 -2.95 18.80 -0.80
N THR A 15 -3.53 18.14 -1.80
CA THR A 15 -3.66 16.68 -1.83
C THR A 15 -2.90 16.16 -3.03
N VAL A 16 -1.94 15.25 -2.79
CA VAL A 16 -1.14 14.60 -3.82
C VAL A 16 -1.41 13.11 -3.76
N SER A 17 -1.93 12.54 -4.85
CA SER A 17 -2.08 11.08 -5.00
C SER A 17 -0.97 10.56 -5.91
N ALA A 18 0.01 9.87 -5.34
CA ALA A 18 1.20 9.39 -6.05
C ALA A 18 1.79 8.14 -5.36
N THR A 19 2.71 7.46 -6.05
CA THR A 19 3.49 6.37 -5.48
C THR A 19 4.71 6.90 -4.75
N LEU A 20 4.96 6.42 -3.52
CA LEU A 20 6.18 6.70 -2.77
C LEU A 20 7.38 6.02 -3.44
N VAL A 21 8.43 6.79 -3.75
CA VAL A 21 9.70 6.29 -4.30
C VAL A 21 10.73 6.13 -3.19
N ARG A 22 10.88 7.16 -2.34
CA ARG A 22 11.84 7.18 -1.24
C ARG A 22 11.32 8.04 -0.09
N SER A 23 11.63 7.66 1.15
CA SER A 23 11.43 8.47 2.35
C SER A 23 12.74 8.62 3.12
N GLY A 24 12.92 9.78 3.76
CA GLY A 24 14.04 10.07 4.65
C GLY A 24 13.72 11.22 5.60
N PRO A 25 14.62 11.53 6.56
CA PRO A 25 14.42 12.64 7.48
C PRO A 25 14.23 13.95 6.72
N GLY A 26 13.06 14.58 6.93
CA GLY A 26 12.69 15.86 6.31
C GLY A 26 12.34 15.81 4.82
N CYS A 27 12.23 14.62 4.20
CA CYS A 27 11.89 14.53 2.79
C CYS A 27 11.09 13.29 2.36
N LEU A 28 10.20 13.49 1.39
CA LEU A 28 9.53 12.44 0.62
C LEU A 28 9.73 12.67 -0.89
N GLU A 29 10.09 11.61 -1.60
CA GLU A 29 10.13 11.56 -3.06
C GLU A 29 8.96 10.71 -3.59
N LEU A 30 8.15 11.30 -4.47
CA LEU A 30 6.97 10.68 -5.06
C LEU A 30 7.06 10.66 -6.60
N SER A 31 6.52 9.61 -7.23
CA SER A 31 6.49 9.50 -8.68
C SER A 31 5.49 10.48 -9.32
N PRO A 32 5.76 11.03 -10.52
CA PRO A 32 6.96 10.83 -11.32
C PRO A 32 8.16 11.70 -10.90
N ARG A 33 7.95 12.89 -10.30
CA ARG A 33 9.00 13.84 -9.86
C ARG A 33 8.47 14.88 -8.87
N THR A 34 7.80 14.44 -7.80
CA THR A 34 7.32 15.34 -6.75
C THR A 34 8.18 15.16 -5.51
N TYR A 35 8.70 16.26 -4.97
CA TYR A 35 9.51 16.28 -3.75
C TYR A 35 8.78 17.11 -2.70
N ILE A 36 8.64 16.56 -1.50
CA ILE A 36 8.05 17.25 -0.35
C ILE A 36 9.14 17.35 0.72
N GLU A 37 9.51 18.58 1.08
CA GLU A 37 10.43 18.89 2.17
C GLU A 37 9.63 19.39 3.37
N PHE A 38 10.01 18.96 4.57
CA PHE A 38 9.35 19.34 5.82
C PHE A 38 10.38 19.39 6.96
N GLU A 39 10.12 20.23 7.97
CA GLU A 39 11.00 20.36 9.13
C GLU A 39 10.72 19.26 10.16
N SER A 40 9.45 18.95 10.40
CA SER A 40 8.99 17.87 11.25
C SER A 40 8.05 16.91 10.51
N GLU A 41 8.08 15.62 10.87
CA GLU A 41 7.10 14.64 10.37
C GLU A 41 5.66 15.01 10.80
N ASP A 42 5.51 15.77 11.88
CA ASP A 42 4.21 16.27 12.35
C ASP A 42 3.61 17.35 11.43
N ASP A 43 4.42 17.97 10.57
CA ASP A 43 3.96 18.99 9.60
C ASP A 43 3.22 18.34 8.42
N LEU A 44 3.31 17.02 8.28
CA LEU A 44 2.80 16.27 7.15
C LEU A 44 1.72 15.28 7.58
N GLN A 45 0.51 15.45 7.03
CA GLN A 45 -0.51 14.41 7.10
C GLN A 45 -0.36 13.46 5.90
N VAL A 46 0.11 12.24 6.15
CA VAL A 46 0.21 11.17 5.13
C VAL A 46 -0.92 10.17 5.31
N GLU A 47 -1.74 10.00 4.26
CA GLU A 47 -2.67 8.89 4.15
C GLU A 47 -2.09 7.88 3.15
N VAL A 48 -1.80 6.67 3.64
CA VAL A 48 -1.44 5.56 2.76
C VAL A 48 -2.72 5.01 2.14
N ILE A 49 -2.89 5.24 0.85
CA ILE A 49 -4.02 4.68 0.10
C ILE A 49 -3.63 3.25 -0.26
N ASP A 50 -4.22 2.27 0.43
CA ASP A 50 -3.98 0.86 0.15
C ASP A 50 -4.42 0.53 -1.29
N GLY A 51 -3.45 0.19 -2.13
CA GLY A 51 -3.72 -0.39 -3.44
C GLY A 51 -4.31 -1.79 -3.28
N ARG A 52 -5.14 -2.22 -4.24
CA ARG A 52 -5.51 -3.65 -4.32
C ARG A 52 -4.25 -4.46 -4.58
N PHE A 53 -3.98 -5.46 -3.74
CA PHE A 53 -2.89 -6.41 -3.95
C PHE A 53 -3.04 -7.10 -5.31
N ARG A 54 -1.95 -7.16 -6.06
CA ARG A 54 -1.86 -7.77 -7.39
C ARG A 54 -1.32 -9.20 -7.28
N PRO A 55 -1.67 -10.10 -8.22
CA PRO A 55 -1.01 -11.41 -8.30
C PRO A 55 0.51 -11.25 -8.34
N GLY A 56 1.21 -11.98 -7.47
CA GLY A 56 2.67 -11.93 -7.33
C GLY A 56 3.19 -10.95 -6.27
N ASP A 57 2.35 -10.08 -5.70
CA ASP A 57 2.77 -9.22 -4.59
C ASP A 57 3.25 -10.06 -3.40
N VAL A 58 4.34 -9.65 -2.77
CA VAL A 58 4.94 -10.37 -1.62
C VAL A 58 4.89 -9.48 -0.38
N VAL A 59 4.33 -10.03 0.70
CA VAL A 59 4.25 -9.37 2.01
C VAL A 59 4.86 -10.25 3.10
N THR A 60 5.10 -9.70 4.29
CA THR A 60 5.43 -10.50 5.49
C THR A 60 4.34 -10.27 6.54
N ASP A 61 3.85 -11.34 7.16
CA ASP A 61 2.89 -11.26 8.28
C ASP A 61 3.58 -11.02 9.64
N GLY A 62 4.89 -10.72 9.63
CA GLY A 62 5.75 -10.62 10.81
C GLY A 62 6.42 -11.94 11.20
N THR A 63 5.97 -13.06 10.64
CA THR A 63 6.57 -14.39 10.87
C THR A 63 7.00 -15.08 9.58
N ARG A 64 6.27 -14.84 8.48
CA ARG A 64 6.40 -15.58 7.22
C ARG A 64 6.18 -14.66 6.03
N THR A 65 6.90 -14.96 4.96
CA THR A 65 6.69 -14.37 3.64
C THR A 65 5.45 -14.97 2.99
N LEU A 66 4.58 -14.12 2.45
CA LEU A 66 3.33 -14.50 1.79
C LEU A 66 3.30 -13.90 0.39
N MET A 67 2.92 -14.68 -0.61
CA MET A 67 2.75 -14.23 -1.99
C MET A 67 1.29 -14.23 -2.41
N ARG A 68 0.81 -13.13 -2.97
CA ARG A 68 -0.54 -13.02 -3.50
C ARG A 68 -0.68 -13.96 -4.70
N THR A 69 -1.53 -14.96 -4.56
CA THR A 69 -1.84 -15.91 -5.63
C THR A 69 -3.28 -15.70 -6.07
N VAL A 70 -3.48 -15.66 -7.40
CA VAL A 70 -4.81 -15.58 -7.99
C VAL A 70 -4.98 -16.78 -8.91
N VAL A 71 -6.01 -17.58 -8.64
CA VAL A 71 -6.33 -18.78 -9.41
C VAL A 71 -7.65 -18.54 -10.13
N VAL A 72 -7.61 -18.64 -11.45
CA VAL A 72 -8.81 -18.59 -12.29
C VAL A 72 -9.28 -20.03 -12.52
N ARG A 73 -10.51 -20.33 -12.14
CA ARG A 73 -11.18 -21.61 -12.36
C ARG A 73 -12.46 -21.39 -13.16
N ASP A 74 -13.05 -22.45 -13.70
CA ASP A 74 -14.32 -22.39 -14.45
C ASP A 74 -15.47 -21.79 -13.63
N SER A 75 -15.40 -21.88 -12.29
CA SER A 75 -16.37 -21.32 -11.35
C SER A 75 -16.12 -19.88 -10.93
N GLY A 76 -15.01 -19.26 -11.36
CA GLY A 76 -14.65 -17.88 -11.00
C GLY A 76 -13.18 -17.68 -10.66
N THR A 77 -12.86 -16.47 -10.22
CA THR A 77 -11.52 -16.06 -9.82
C THR A 77 -11.43 -16.01 -8.30
N GLU A 78 -10.49 -16.76 -7.72
CA GLU A 78 -10.20 -16.75 -6.28
C GLU A 78 -8.81 -16.15 -6.02
N ALA A 79 -8.69 -15.31 -5.00
CA ALA A 79 -7.44 -14.74 -4.54
C ALA A 79 -7.12 -15.19 -3.10
N TYR A 80 -5.87 -15.55 -2.85
CA TYR A 80 -5.38 -15.94 -1.53
C TYR A 80 -3.90 -15.59 -1.36
N TRP A 81 -3.40 -15.69 -0.13
CA TRP A 81 -2.00 -15.53 0.20
C TRP A 81 -1.34 -16.89 0.33
N ALA A 82 -0.28 -17.17 -0.42
CA ALA A 82 0.46 -18.43 -0.38
C ALA A 82 1.74 -18.30 0.44
N THR A 83 1.96 -19.23 1.38
CA THR A 83 3.26 -19.39 2.06
C THR A 83 4.25 -20.14 1.17
N PRO A 84 5.57 -20.11 1.46
CA PRO A 84 6.58 -20.81 0.66
C PRO A 84 6.44 -22.33 0.69
N ASP A 85 5.76 -22.87 1.71
CA ASP A 85 5.44 -24.30 1.83
C ASP A 85 4.17 -24.72 1.07
N GLY A 86 3.52 -23.80 0.35
CA GLY A 86 2.34 -24.06 -0.47
C GLY A 86 1.00 -23.93 0.27
N SER A 87 1.00 -23.61 1.57
CA SER A 87 -0.24 -23.38 2.31
C SER A 87 -0.93 -22.07 1.88
N ALA A 88 -2.26 -22.05 1.89
CA ALA A 88 -3.05 -20.86 1.58
C ALA A 88 -3.59 -20.19 2.87
N VAL A 89 -3.44 -18.88 2.96
CA VAL A 89 -3.97 -18.01 4.01
C VAL A 89 -5.06 -17.14 3.39
N ARG A 90 -6.20 -17.01 4.09
CA ARG A 90 -7.33 -16.23 3.57
C ARG A 90 -6.96 -14.76 3.52
N ASP A 91 -7.56 -14.15 2.52
CA ASP A 91 -7.46 -12.76 2.20
C ASP A 91 -8.47 -11.93 3.01
N ASP A 92 -7.95 -11.11 3.91
CA ASP A 92 -8.74 -10.09 4.61
C ASP A 92 -8.66 -8.74 3.86
N GLU A 93 -8.09 -8.75 2.64
CA GLU A 93 -7.96 -7.71 1.59
C GLU A 93 -7.45 -6.31 1.97
N VAL A 94 -7.33 -5.96 3.26
CA VAL A 94 -7.11 -4.56 3.64
C VAL A 94 -5.97 -4.37 4.65
N ARG A 95 -5.53 -5.40 5.38
CA ARG A 95 -4.44 -5.25 6.37
C ARG A 95 -3.57 -6.51 6.49
N PRO A 96 -2.29 -6.46 6.10
CA PRO A 96 -1.34 -7.56 6.30
C PRO A 96 -1.25 -8.02 7.77
N GLY A 97 -1.37 -7.10 8.72
CA GLY A 97 -1.37 -7.42 10.16
C GLY A 97 -2.66 -8.07 10.69
N SER A 98 -3.68 -8.28 9.84
CA SER A 98 -4.94 -8.96 10.20
C SER A 98 -5.04 -10.38 9.65
N LEU A 99 -4.04 -10.85 8.90
CA LEU A 99 -4.04 -12.18 8.29
C LEU A 99 -4.11 -13.27 9.37
N ARG A 100 -5.23 -13.99 9.40
CA ARG A 100 -5.43 -15.14 10.31
C ARG A 100 -5.16 -16.44 9.55
N LEU A 101 -4.29 -17.28 10.13
CA LEU A 101 -4.00 -18.63 9.65
C LEU A 101 -5.29 -19.45 9.57
N LEU A 102 -5.69 -19.92 8.39
CA LEU A 102 -7.01 -20.54 8.23
C LEU A 102 -7.04 -22.03 7.95
N LEU A 103 -6.02 -22.65 7.33
CA LEU A 103 -5.95 -24.12 7.27
C LEU A 103 -4.60 -24.60 6.71
N ARG A 104 -4.18 -25.78 7.18
CA ARG A 104 -3.10 -26.58 6.58
C ARG A 104 -3.74 -27.47 5.52
N ILE A 105 -3.45 -27.24 4.25
CA ILE A 105 -3.85 -28.16 3.18
C ILE A 105 -2.64 -29.08 2.96
N GLY A 106 -2.83 -30.37 3.20
CA GLY A 106 -1.83 -31.42 2.99
C GLY A 106 -1.74 -31.86 1.54
#